data_AF-A0A527G660-F1
#
_entry.id   AF-A0A527G660-F1
#
_cell.length_a   1.000
_cell.length_b   1.000
_cell.length_c   1.000
_cell.angle_alpha   90.00
_cell.angle_beta   90.00
_cell.angle_gamma   90.00
#
_symmetry.space_group_name_H-M   'P 1'
#
loop_
_entity.id
_entity.type
_entity.pdbx_description
1 polymer ?
#
loop_
_entity_poly.entity_id
_entity_poly.type
_entity_poly.pdbx_seq_one_letter_code
_entity_poly.pdbx_strand_id
1 'polypeptide(L)'
;QKCYLKPYACCRYIHAAIDAILAMRRDGQEIRKLRIETFPQALRLANERAPSTLEGAQYSFYFSCALAALYGREALRPVQPERLTDVRIIELAGRIELEASSDFASAFPAETPARVVMDQGKGPEEMIVRHPLGDVLRPLSTDQI
;
A
#
# COMPACT_ATOMS: atom_id res chain seq x y z
N GLN A 1 -6.09 -18.61 18.80
CA GLN A 1 -6.92 -17.69 17.98
C GLN A 1 -6.05 -17.21 16.82
N LYS A 2 -6.39 -17.47 15.55
CA LYS A 2 -5.62 -16.95 14.41
C LYS A 2 -6.14 -15.55 14.09
N CYS A 3 -5.37 -14.52 14.45
CA CYS A 3 -5.69 -13.12 14.21
C CYS A 3 -4.79 -12.56 13.10
N TYR A 4 -5.25 -11.53 12.41
CA TYR A 4 -4.43 -10.80 11.43
C TYR A 4 -3.26 -10.12 12.15
N LEU A 5 -2.02 -10.43 11.74
CA LEU A 5 -0.83 -9.76 12.24
C LEU A 5 -0.38 -8.70 11.23
N LYS A 6 -0.21 -7.46 11.68
CA LYS A 6 0.13 -6.35 10.77
C LYS A 6 1.64 -6.31 10.50
N PRO A 7 2.11 -6.58 9.26
CA PRO A 7 3.52 -6.39 8.90
C PRO A 7 3.89 -4.92 8.73
N TYR A 8 2.91 -4.04 8.51
CA TYR A 8 3.08 -2.62 8.22
C TYR A 8 2.30 -1.80 9.24
N ALA A 9 2.90 -0.69 9.70
CA ALA A 9 2.25 0.24 10.60
C ALA A 9 1.24 1.13 9.83
N CYS A 10 0.16 0.53 9.32
CA CYS A 10 -0.96 1.24 8.68
C CYS A 10 -2.29 0.45 8.77
N CYS A 11 -3.34 0.97 8.12
CA CYS A 11 -4.63 0.28 8.00
C CYS A 11 -4.50 -1.00 7.17
N ARG A 12 -5.14 -2.10 7.61
CA ARG A 12 -5.05 -3.41 6.92
C ARG A 12 -5.48 -3.32 5.46
N TYR A 13 -6.37 -2.38 5.13
CA TYR A 13 -6.92 -2.19 3.78
C TYR A 13 -5.82 -1.90 2.76
N ILE A 14 -4.74 -1.27 3.20
CA ILE A 14 -3.63 -0.79 2.37
C ILE A 14 -2.61 -1.92 2.11
N HIS A 15 -2.61 -2.98 2.92
CA HIS A 15 -1.52 -3.95 2.93
C HIS A 15 -1.39 -4.74 1.62
N ALA A 16 -2.50 -5.02 0.93
CA ALA A 16 -2.46 -5.73 -0.35
C ALA A 16 -1.75 -4.89 -1.44
N ALA A 17 -1.98 -3.58 -1.45
CA ALA A 17 -1.30 -2.68 -2.37
C ALA A 17 0.20 -2.57 -2.03
N ILE A 18 0.53 -2.47 -0.74
CA ILE A 18 1.93 -2.45 -0.29
C ILE A 18 2.65 -3.75 -0.69
N ASP A 19 2.03 -4.91 -0.50
CA ASP A 19 2.62 -6.19 -0.90
C ASP A 19 2.93 -6.25 -2.40
N ALA A 20 1.99 -5.82 -3.24
CA ALA A 20 2.18 -5.77 -4.68
C ALA A 20 3.32 -4.81 -5.06
N ILE A 21 3.33 -3.60 -4.50
CA ILE A 21 4.38 -2.61 -4.73
C ILE A 21 5.75 -3.15 -4.31
N LEU A 22 5.85 -3.75 -3.12
CA LEU A 22 7.12 -4.29 -2.62
C LEU A 22 7.63 -5.46 -3.48
N ALA A 23 6.74 -6.25 -4.06
CA ALA A 23 7.12 -7.35 -4.96
C ALA A 23 7.55 -6.86 -6.34
N MET A 24 6.98 -5.75 -6.83
CA MET A 24 7.26 -5.20 -8.15
C MET A 24 8.40 -4.17 -8.16
N ARG A 25 8.62 -3.45 -7.05
CA ARG A 25 9.55 -2.32 -7.00
C ARG A 25 10.98 -2.75 -7.31
N ARG A 26 11.66 -1.93 -8.08
CA ARG A 26 13.10 -2.01 -8.33
C ARG A 26 13.80 -0.82 -7.67
N ASP A 27 14.81 -1.11 -6.86
CA ASP A 27 15.57 -0.07 -6.14
C ASP A 27 16.21 0.94 -7.11
N GLY A 28 16.10 2.23 -6.78
CA GLY A 28 16.66 3.32 -7.56
C GLY A 28 15.94 3.62 -8.89
N GLN A 29 14.88 2.89 -9.24
CA GLN A 29 14.11 3.16 -10.46
C GLN A 29 12.99 4.17 -10.20
N GLU A 30 12.86 5.15 -11.10
CA GLU A 30 11.78 6.14 -11.06
C GLU A 30 10.42 5.46 -11.26
N ILE A 31 9.43 5.86 -10.44
CA ILE A 31 8.03 5.46 -10.63
C ILE A 31 7.37 6.46 -11.57
N ARG A 32 7.09 6.05 -12.81
CA ARG A 32 6.43 6.87 -13.83
C ARG A 32 4.91 6.84 -13.71
N LYS A 33 4.36 5.68 -13.37
CA LYS A 33 2.92 5.47 -13.12
C LYS A 33 2.73 4.53 -11.93
N LEU A 34 1.75 4.84 -11.09
CA LEU A 34 1.28 3.95 -10.03
C LEU A 34 -0.23 4.12 -9.86
N ARG A 35 -0.99 3.11 -10.29
CA ARG A 35 -2.45 3.05 -10.18
C ARG A 35 -2.83 1.88 -9.29
N ILE A 36 -3.80 2.11 -8.41
CA ILE A 36 -4.27 1.16 -7.43
C ILE A 36 -5.78 1.04 -7.58
N GLU A 37 -6.25 -0.18 -7.83
CA GLU A 37 -7.66 -0.52 -7.78
C GLU A 37 -7.93 -1.41 -6.57
N THR A 38 -8.99 -1.15 -5.82
CA THR A 38 -9.30 -1.88 -4.58
C THR A 38 -10.81 -2.00 -4.35
N PHE A 39 -11.23 -2.39 -3.15
CA PHE A 39 -12.64 -2.55 -2.77
C PHE A 39 -13.25 -1.21 -2.31
N PRO A 40 -14.56 -0.96 -2.51
CA PRO A 40 -15.18 0.36 -2.27
C PRO A 40 -14.96 0.97 -0.88
N GLN A 41 -14.92 0.14 0.18
CA GLN A 41 -14.75 0.60 1.56
C GLN A 41 -13.37 1.24 1.80
N ALA A 42 -12.34 0.86 1.03
CA ALA A 42 -11.00 1.44 1.14
C ALA A 42 -10.95 2.91 0.69
N LEU A 43 -11.83 3.33 -0.22
CA LEU A 43 -11.93 4.73 -0.64
C LEU A 43 -12.49 5.65 0.45
N ARG A 44 -13.12 5.09 1.49
CA ARG A 44 -13.70 5.86 2.61
C ARG A 44 -12.68 6.23 3.69
N LEU A 45 -11.45 5.73 3.59
CA LEU A 45 -10.36 6.21 4.46
C LEU A 45 -10.04 7.66 4.12
N ALA A 46 -9.39 8.37 5.05
CA ALA A 46 -9.01 9.77 4.86
C ALA A 46 -8.21 9.96 3.56
N ASN A 47 -7.34 9.01 3.21
CA ASN A 47 -6.60 9.01 1.93
C ASN A 47 -5.96 10.37 1.63
N GLU A 48 -5.34 10.98 2.63
CA GLU A 48 -4.62 12.24 2.48
C GLU A 48 -3.35 12.02 1.65
N ARG A 49 -3.16 12.80 0.58
CA ARG A 49 -1.94 12.71 -0.24
C ARG A 49 -0.70 13.21 0.52
N ALA A 50 -0.88 14.23 1.36
CA ALA A 50 0.16 14.86 2.17
C ALA A 50 -0.29 14.97 3.63
N PRO A 51 -0.34 13.85 4.38
CA PRO A 51 -0.77 13.87 5.76
C PRO A 51 0.22 14.63 6.64
N SER A 52 -0.29 15.43 7.57
CA SER A 52 0.52 16.17 8.55
C SER A 52 0.75 15.40 9.86
N THR A 53 0.12 14.24 10.01
CA THR A 53 0.19 13.39 11.20
C THR A 53 0.49 11.93 10.84
N LEU A 54 1.10 11.20 11.78
CA LEU A 54 1.32 9.75 11.63
C LEU A 54 0.00 8.98 11.51
N GLU A 55 -1.07 9.46 12.17
CA GLU A 55 -2.40 8.85 12.04
C GLU A 55 -2.94 9.02 10.62
N GLY A 56 -2.88 10.23 10.05
CA GLY A 56 -3.27 10.48 8.66
C GLY A 56 -2.49 9.59 7.68
N ALA A 57 -1.19 9.41 7.91
CA ALA A 57 -0.35 8.50 7.13
C ALA A 57 -0.84 7.03 7.19
N GLN A 58 -1.22 6.55 8.38
CA GLN A 58 -1.72 5.18 8.58
C GLN A 58 -3.03 4.89 7.83
N TYR A 59 -3.82 5.92 7.52
CA TYR A 59 -5.10 5.81 6.81
C TYR A 59 -5.05 6.38 5.39
N SER A 60 -3.85 6.46 4.80
CA SER A 60 -3.66 6.92 3.43
C SER A 60 -2.97 5.88 2.55
N PHE A 61 -3.70 5.42 1.53
CA PHE A 61 -3.11 4.65 0.44
C PHE A 61 -2.01 5.44 -0.26
N TYR A 62 -2.26 6.71 -0.59
CA TYR A 62 -1.32 7.53 -1.34
C TYR A 62 0.03 7.64 -0.63
N PHE A 63 0.02 8.02 0.65
CA PHE A 63 1.24 8.19 1.41
C PHE A 63 1.94 6.84 1.66
N SER A 64 1.22 5.84 2.17
CA SER A 64 1.82 4.55 2.53
C SER A 64 2.37 3.79 1.32
N CYS A 65 1.68 3.86 0.18
CA CYS A 65 2.14 3.22 -1.06
C CYS A 65 3.32 3.96 -1.68
N ALA A 66 3.34 5.30 -1.64
CA ALA A 66 4.49 6.08 -2.09
C ALA A 66 5.74 5.80 -1.23
N LEU A 67 5.56 5.75 0.09
CA LEU A 67 6.62 5.38 1.04
C LEU A 67 7.18 3.99 0.74
N ALA A 68 6.31 3.00 0.53
CA ALA A 68 6.71 1.63 0.18
C ALA A 68 7.46 1.57 -1.16
N ALA A 69 6.97 2.28 -2.18
CA ALA A 69 7.58 2.29 -3.51
C ALA A 69 9.01 2.87 -3.47
N LEU A 70 9.20 3.98 -2.77
CA LEU A 70 10.48 4.69 -2.69
C LEU A 70 11.47 4.01 -1.74
N TYR A 71 11.02 3.65 -0.54
CA TYR A 71 11.90 3.28 0.58
C TYR A 71 11.77 1.82 1.03
N GLY A 72 10.86 1.06 0.42
CA GLY A 72 10.70 -0.36 0.70
C GLY A 72 10.02 -0.63 2.05
N ARG A 73 10.12 -1.90 2.47
CA ARG A 73 9.39 -2.47 3.61
C ARG A 73 9.71 -1.80 4.94
N GLU A 74 10.99 -1.57 5.20
CA GLU A 74 11.46 -1.12 6.52
C GLU A 74 10.95 0.29 6.87
N ALA A 75 10.64 1.11 5.87
CA ALA A 75 10.08 2.43 6.08
C ALA A 75 8.66 2.42 6.69
N LEU A 76 7.98 1.27 6.67
CA LEU A 76 6.66 1.06 7.26
C LEU A 76 6.72 0.39 8.65
N ARG A 77 7.90 0.18 9.24
CA ARG A 77 8.12 -0.61 10.47
C ARG A 77 8.98 0.10 11.54
N PRO A 78 8.50 1.18 12.19
CA PRO A 78 7.31 1.97 11.93
C PRO A 78 7.59 3.17 11.01
N VAL A 79 6.52 3.86 10.58
CA VAL A 79 6.64 5.13 9.86
C VAL A 79 7.21 6.19 10.80
N GLN A 80 8.33 6.80 10.39
CA GLN A 80 9.00 7.86 11.15
C GLN A 80 8.42 9.24 10.81
N PRO A 81 8.24 10.17 11.79
CA PRO A 81 7.66 11.49 11.56
C PRO A 81 8.33 12.31 10.44
N GLU A 82 9.64 12.16 10.27
CA GLU A 82 10.42 12.88 9.25
C GLU A 82 9.99 12.51 7.82
N ARG A 83 9.30 11.37 7.64
CA ARG A 83 8.73 10.98 6.34
C ARG A 83 7.52 11.81 5.93
N LEU A 84 6.83 12.46 6.88
CA LEU A 84 5.66 13.28 6.57
C LEU A 84 6.01 14.52 5.75
N THR A 85 7.25 14.99 5.83
CA THR A 85 7.74 16.19 5.12
C THR A 85 8.66 15.86 3.94
N ASP A 86 8.84 14.59 3.61
CA ASP A 86 9.67 14.16 2.50
C ASP A 86 9.00 14.48 1.16
N VAL A 87 9.56 15.46 0.46
CA VAL A 87 9.01 15.97 -0.81
C VAL A 87 8.85 14.87 -1.85
N ARG A 88 9.74 13.87 -1.90
CA ARG A 88 9.65 12.78 -2.88
C ARG A 88 8.43 11.89 -2.63
N ILE A 89 8.10 11.66 -1.37
CA ILE A 89 6.90 10.90 -0.98
C ILE A 89 5.66 11.68 -1.37
N ILE A 90 5.60 12.96 -1.02
CA ILE A 90 4.44 13.83 -1.31
C ILE A 90 4.21 13.95 -2.81
N GLU A 91 5.27 14.13 -3.61
CA GLU A 91 5.20 14.20 -5.07
C GLU A 91 4.71 12.89 -5.70
N LEU A 92 5.21 11.74 -5.24
CA LEU A 92 4.72 10.45 -5.72
C LEU A 92 3.28 10.20 -5.28
N ALA A 93 2.97 10.45 -4.01
CA ALA A 93 1.62 10.35 -3.46
C ALA A 93 0.63 11.25 -4.22
N GLY A 94 1.08 12.41 -4.70
CA GLY A 94 0.33 13.31 -5.57
C GLY A 94 -0.07 12.71 -6.92
N ARG A 95 0.73 11.79 -7.46
CA ARG A 95 0.56 11.17 -8.79
C ARG A 95 -0.12 9.80 -8.76
N ILE A 96 -0.32 9.22 -7.58
CA ILE A 96 -1.00 7.92 -7.46
C ILE A 96 -2.49 8.06 -7.81
N GLU A 97 -2.97 7.16 -8.65
CA GLU A 97 -4.39 6.98 -8.96
C GLU A 97 -4.95 5.89 -8.03
N LEU A 98 -6.08 6.15 -7.38
CA LEU A 98 -6.77 5.20 -6.49
C LEU A 98 -8.25 5.14 -6.84
N GLU A 99 -8.77 3.95 -7.10
CA GLU A 99 -10.19 3.75 -7.38
C GLU A 99 -10.71 2.39 -6.88
N ALA A 100 -12.04 2.24 -6.91
CA ALA A 100 -12.69 0.98 -6.60
C ALA A 100 -12.90 0.18 -7.89
N SER A 101 -12.64 -1.13 -7.84
CA SER A 101 -12.92 -2.04 -8.95
C SER A 101 -14.19 -2.86 -8.69
N SER A 102 -14.98 -3.08 -9.74
CA SER A 102 -16.13 -3.99 -9.71
C SER A 102 -15.72 -5.41 -9.32
N ASP A 103 -14.49 -5.83 -9.66
CA ASP A 103 -13.95 -7.15 -9.35
C ASP A 103 -13.80 -7.40 -7.84
N PHE A 104 -13.77 -6.32 -7.06
CA PHE A 104 -13.55 -6.35 -5.61
C PHE A 104 -14.76 -5.85 -4.82
N ALA A 105 -15.88 -5.56 -5.48
CA ALA A 105 -17.06 -4.95 -4.86
C ALA A 105 -17.65 -5.80 -3.71
N SER A 106 -17.59 -7.12 -3.82
CA SER A 106 -18.14 -8.07 -2.84
C SER A 106 -17.08 -8.76 -1.98
N ALA A 107 -15.81 -8.34 -2.08
CA ALA A 107 -14.70 -9.00 -1.38
C ALA A 107 -14.69 -8.72 0.13
N PHE A 108 -15.10 -7.51 0.54
CA PHE A 108 -15.11 -7.09 1.94
C PHE A 108 -16.33 -7.66 2.70
N PRO A 109 -16.18 -8.12 3.96
CA PRO A 109 -14.99 -8.04 4.82
C PRO A 109 -14.05 -9.26 4.77
N ALA A 110 -14.39 -10.29 3.99
CA ALA A 110 -13.61 -11.54 3.93
C ALA A 110 -12.20 -11.32 3.37
N GLU A 111 -12.06 -10.42 2.40
CA GLU A 111 -10.81 -10.04 1.76
C GLU A 111 -10.64 -8.52 1.75
N THR A 112 -9.40 -8.06 1.60
CA THR A 112 -9.07 -6.65 1.36
C THR A 112 -8.10 -6.55 0.17
N PRO A 113 -8.58 -6.85 -1.05
CA PRO A 113 -7.73 -7.01 -2.22
C PRO A 113 -7.23 -5.68 -2.79
N ALA A 114 -6.14 -5.73 -3.54
CA ALA A 114 -5.69 -4.64 -4.39
C ALA A 114 -5.10 -5.17 -5.70
N ARG A 115 -5.36 -4.45 -6.79
CA ARG A 115 -4.65 -4.54 -8.06
C ARG A 115 -3.76 -3.31 -8.18
N VAL A 116 -2.48 -3.51 -8.46
CA VAL A 116 -1.50 -2.44 -8.65
C VAL A 116 -0.97 -2.52 -10.07
N VAL A 117 -1.04 -1.40 -10.79
CA VAL A 117 -0.37 -1.21 -12.07
C VAL A 117 0.75 -0.20 -11.88
N MET A 118 1.98 -0.58 -12.18
CA MET A 118 3.16 0.25 -11.96
C MET A 118 4.06 0.26 -13.20
N ASP A 119 4.53 1.44 -13.60
CA ASP A 119 5.54 1.59 -14.65
C ASP A 119 6.81 2.21 -14.05
N GLN A 120 7.92 1.48 -14.20
CA GLN A 120 9.26 1.89 -13.77
C GLN A 120 10.23 2.11 -14.95
N GLY A 121 9.71 2.57 -16.09
CA GLY A 121 10.49 2.90 -17.28
C GLY A 121 10.67 1.76 -18.28
N LYS A 122 10.12 0.57 -18.00
CA LYS A 122 10.08 -0.58 -18.91
C LYS A 122 8.66 -0.91 -19.43
N GLY A 123 7.70 -0.02 -19.15
CA GLY A 123 6.28 -0.24 -19.42
C GLY A 123 5.51 -0.69 -18.16
N PRO A 124 4.18 -0.66 -18.22
CA PRO A 124 3.33 -1.01 -17.09
C PRO A 124 3.36 -2.52 -16.81
N GLU A 125 3.59 -2.87 -15.55
CA GLU A 125 3.43 -4.21 -14.98
C GLU A 125 2.21 -4.21 -14.05
N GLU A 126 1.51 -5.33 -13.93
CA GLU A 126 0.34 -5.48 -13.05
C GLU A 126 0.55 -6.61 -12.04
N MET A 127 0.07 -6.41 -10.81
CA MET A 127 -0.04 -7.46 -9.81
C MET A 127 -1.34 -7.34 -9.01
N ILE A 128 -1.98 -8.48 -8.73
CA ILE A 128 -3.16 -8.58 -7.88
C ILE A 128 -2.80 -9.33 -6.60
N VAL A 129 -3.13 -8.75 -5.45
CA VAL A 129 -3.01 -9.38 -4.13
C VAL A 129 -4.40 -9.42 -3.50
N ARG A 130 -4.90 -10.64 -3.24
CA ARG A 130 -6.20 -10.85 -2.58
C ARG A 130 -6.08 -10.97 -1.06
N HIS A 131 -5.05 -11.70 -0.62
CA HIS A 131 -4.73 -11.92 0.79
C HIS A 131 -3.36 -11.32 1.11
N PRO A 132 -3.30 -10.17 1.80
CA PRO A 132 -2.03 -9.56 2.16
C PRO A 132 -1.28 -10.40 3.19
N LEU A 133 0.04 -10.21 3.27
CA LEU A 133 0.89 -10.82 4.28
C LEU A 133 0.38 -10.50 5.69
N GLY A 134 0.32 -11.51 6.54
CA GLY A 134 -0.26 -11.42 7.88
C GLY A 134 -1.74 -11.79 7.96
N ASP A 135 -2.40 -11.99 6.81
CA ASP A 135 -3.74 -12.60 6.75
C ASP A 135 -3.73 -14.04 7.28
N VAL A 136 -4.86 -14.52 7.77
CA VAL A 136 -5.00 -15.91 8.25
C VAL A 136 -4.67 -16.92 7.14
N LEU A 137 -4.98 -16.59 5.89
CA LEU A 137 -4.67 -17.40 4.71
C LEU A 137 -3.25 -17.18 4.17
N ARG A 138 -2.55 -16.14 4.62
CA ARG A 138 -1.15 -15.86 4.28
C ARG A 138 -0.40 -15.29 5.50
N PRO A 139 -0.18 -16.12 6.54
CA PRO A 139 0.35 -15.65 7.81
C PRO A 139 1.80 -15.20 7.68
N LEU A 140 2.26 -14.37 8.62
CA LEU A 140 3.68 -14.14 8.83
C LEU A 140 4.34 -15.45 9.30
N SER A 141 5.52 -15.74 8.76
CA SER A 141 6.40 -16.76 9.34
C SER A 141 6.95 -16.29 10.69
N THR A 142 7.46 -17.23 11.50
CA THR A 142 8.03 -16.93 12.82
C THR A 142 9.16 -15.90 12.74
N ASP A 143 9.99 -15.94 11.70
CA ASP A 143 11.10 -15.01 11.51
C ASP A 143 10.65 -13.59 11.13
N GLN A 144 9.37 -13.39 10.78
CA GLN A 144 8.82 -12.11 10.36
C GLN A 144 8.01 -11.39 11.46
N ILE A 145 7.71 -12.09 12.57
CA ILE A 145 7.06 -11.55 13.77
C ILE A 145 8.09 -10.77 14.59
#